data_AF-A0A2H3CXN9-F1
#
_entry.id   AF-A0A2H3CXN9-F1
#
_cell.length_a   1.000
_cell.length_b   1.000
_cell.length_c   1.000
_cell.angle_alpha   90.00
_cell.angle_beta   90.00
_cell.angle_gamma   90.00
#
_symmetry.space_group_name_H-M   'P 1'
#
loop_
_entity.id
_entity.type
_entity.pdbx_description
1 polymer ?
#
loop_
_entity_poly.entity_id
_entity_poly.type
_entity_poly.pdbx_seq_one_letter_code
_entity_poly.pdbx_strand_id
1 'polypeptide(L)'
;MRFCSHPSPPRPICEGEKATALLNGLTWAGVIPSERCLRFGAPEYSAHLTDIPQGEDGMRWCKEKRIIIHGFDIRRPGYCTVDMDHSAPTNLRIFGHWTVDFNEPSCKTLWENFQDKGWVAIGSKTRRIEAHVGNHQRPWDNWREMCSATSADDDGHRFDRPSSCDHRVRATTPDI
;
A
#
# COMPACT_ATOMS: atom_id res chain seq x y z
N MET A 1 -0.96 33.56 -11.88
CA MET A 1 -0.03 34.65 -12.23
C MET A 1 1.37 34.21 -11.89
N ARG A 2 2.30 34.24 -12.84
CA ARG A 2 3.73 33.99 -12.59
C ARG A 2 4.40 35.35 -12.41
N PHE A 3 5.01 35.59 -11.26
CA PHE A 3 5.81 36.78 -11.05
C PHE A 3 7.22 36.49 -11.57
N CYS A 4 7.58 37.06 -12.72
CA CYS A 4 8.97 37.15 -13.13
C CYS A 4 9.25 38.65 -13.32
N SER A 5 9.96 39.25 -12.36
CA SER A 5 10.52 40.60 -12.49
C SER A 5 11.90 40.50 -13.17
N HIS A 6 12.22 41.44 -14.06
CA HIS A 6 13.51 41.59 -14.76
C HIS A 6 13.75 43.09 -15.07
N PRO A 7 14.99 43.55 -15.36
CA PRO A 7 16.18 42.77 -15.74
C PRO A 7 17.52 43.16 -15.07
N SER A 8 18.34 42.16 -14.73
CA SER A 8 19.82 42.17 -14.74
C SER A 8 20.32 40.70 -14.79
N PRO A 9 21.36 40.34 -15.57
CA PRO A 9 21.93 38.99 -15.56
C PRO A 9 22.70 38.69 -14.25
N PRO A 10 22.75 37.42 -13.79
CA PRO A 10 22.33 36.19 -14.48
C PRO A 10 20.82 35.90 -14.30
N ARG A 11 20.23 35.24 -15.31
CA ARG A 11 18.78 35.00 -15.47
C ARG A 11 18.10 34.57 -14.15
N PRO A 12 17.14 35.36 -13.63
CA PRO A 12 16.19 34.90 -12.62
C PRO A 12 15.52 33.60 -13.06
N ILE A 13 15.79 32.51 -12.34
CA ILE A 13 15.05 31.27 -12.46
C ILE A 13 13.65 31.58 -11.91
N CYS A 14 12.62 31.52 -12.76
CA CYS A 14 11.26 31.73 -12.27
C CYS A 14 10.96 30.61 -11.24
N GLU A 15 10.22 30.91 -10.18
CA GLU A 15 10.05 30.02 -9.01
C GLU A 15 9.60 28.59 -9.39
N GLY A 16 8.80 28.44 -10.45
CA GLY A 16 8.38 27.14 -10.98
C GLY A 16 9.50 26.32 -11.65
N GLU A 17 10.48 26.97 -12.29
CA GLU A 17 11.67 26.30 -12.85
C GLU A 17 12.60 25.84 -11.73
N LYS A 18 12.76 26.64 -10.66
CA LYS A 18 13.52 26.25 -9.46
C LYS A 18 12.89 25.02 -8.81
N ALA A 19 11.57 25.04 -8.60
CA ALA A 19 10.85 23.91 -8.00
C ALA A 19 10.98 22.62 -8.81
N THR A 20 10.93 22.73 -10.14
CA THR A 20 11.11 21.58 -11.03
C THR A 20 12.53 21.02 -10.94
N ALA A 21 13.55 21.88 -10.95
CA ALA A 21 14.94 21.45 -10.79
C ALA A 21 15.19 20.77 -9.43
N LEU A 22 14.61 21.31 -8.36
CA LEU A 22 14.68 20.72 -7.02
C LEU A 22 14.04 19.33 -7.00
N LEU A 23 12.79 19.20 -7.46
CA LEU A 23 12.09 17.91 -7.55
C LEU A 23 12.87 16.87 -8.36
N ASN A 24 13.57 17.28 -9.41
CA ASN A 24 14.38 16.38 -10.24
C ASN A 24 15.65 15.90 -9.53
N GLY A 25 16.23 16.71 -8.63
CA GLY A 25 17.41 16.35 -7.85
C GLY A 25 17.12 15.40 -6.66
N LEU A 26 15.88 15.37 -6.18
CA LEU A 26 15.47 14.50 -5.08
C LEU A 26 15.30 13.04 -5.51
N THR A 27 15.64 12.11 -4.63
CA THR A 27 15.52 10.67 -4.88
C THR A 27 14.75 9.97 -3.77
N TRP A 28 13.97 8.94 -4.13
CA TRP A 28 13.40 8.01 -3.17
C TRP A 28 14.34 6.80 -3.02
N ALA A 29 14.82 6.57 -1.81
CA ALA A 29 15.71 5.46 -1.47
C ALA A 29 14.99 4.40 -0.62
N GLY A 30 15.31 3.13 -0.86
CA GLY A 30 14.79 2.01 -0.06
C GLY A 30 13.28 1.86 -0.15
N VAL A 31 12.73 1.84 -1.37
CA VAL A 31 11.30 1.61 -1.60
C VAL A 31 10.97 0.18 -1.18
N ILE A 32 10.27 0.02 -0.05
CA ILE A 32 9.94 -1.28 0.52
C ILE A 32 8.45 -1.38 0.85
N PRO A 33 7.79 -2.50 0.55
CA PRO A 33 6.47 -2.78 1.08
C PRO A 33 6.55 -3.14 2.57
N SER A 34 5.51 -2.80 3.31
CA SER A 34 5.23 -3.32 4.63
C SER A 34 4.99 -4.83 4.55
N GLU A 35 5.44 -5.55 5.57
CA GLU A 35 5.10 -6.97 5.74
C GLU A 35 3.59 -7.17 6.00
N ARG A 36 2.92 -6.12 6.47
CA ARG A 36 1.47 -6.10 6.70
C ARG A 36 0.74 -5.56 5.48
N CYS A 37 -0.29 -6.26 5.06
CA CYS A 37 -1.27 -5.78 4.11
C CYS A 37 -2.33 -4.94 4.83
N LEU A 38 -2.60 -3.75 4.31
CA LEU A 38 -3.64 -2.86 4.84
C LEU A 38 -5.05 -3.37 4.50
N ARG A 39 -5.18 -4.02 3.33
CA ARG A 39 -6.40 -4.68 2.85
C ARG A 39 -6.04 -5.67 1.73
N PHE A 40 -7.03 -6.40 1.25
CA PHE A 40 -6.88 -7.30 0.09
C PHE A 40 -6.21 -6.58 -1.08
N GLY A 41 -5.08 -7.14 -1.51
CA GLY A 41 -4.27 -6.67 -2.62
C GLY A 41 -3.57 -5.34 -2.39
N ALA A 42 -3.47 -4.84 -1.15
CA ALA A 42 -2.86 -3.54 -0.89
C ALA A 42 -2.00 -3.46 0.38
N PRO A 43 -0.66 -3.55 0.27
CA PRO A 43 0.26 -3.12 1.30
C PRO A 43 0.48 -1.61 1.29
N GLU A 44 1.13 -1.14 2.36
CA GLU A 44 1.74 0.18 2.40
C GLU A 44 3.21 0.09 1.96
N TYR A 45 3.64 0.98 1.08
CA TYR A 45 5.04 1.18 0.75
C TYR A 45 5.58 2.37 1.52
N SER A 46 6.85 2.29 1.93
CA SER A 46 7.59 3.42 2.47
C SER A 46 8.90 3.62 1.71
N ALA A 47 9.36 4.86 1.62
CA ALA A 47 10.65 5.20 1.03
C ALA A 47 11.21 6.49 1.64
N HIS A 48 12.53 6.53 1.80
CA HIS A 48 13.24 7.68 2.35
C HIS A 48 13.54 8.72 1.26
N LEU A 49 13.22 9.99 1.49
CA LEU A 49 13.57 11.09 0.60
C LEU A 49 15.01 11.52 0.85
N THR A 50 15.86 11.45 -0.17
CA THR A 50 17.27 11.84 -0.12
C THR A 50 17.56 13.08 -0.95
N ASP A 51 18.79 13.60 -0.80
CA ASP A 51 19.34 14.69 -1.62
C ASP A 51 18.60 16.02 -1.45
N ILE A 52 17.96 16.19 -0.30
CA ILE A 52 17.27 17.43 0.09
C ILE A 52 18.33 18.51 0.27
N PRO A 53 18.33 19.58 -0.54
CA PRO A 53 19.31 20.64 -0.41
C PRO A 53 19.20 21.33 0.95
N GLN A 54 20.33 21.78 1.49
CA GLN A 54 20.36 22.48 2.77
C GLN A 54 19.43 23.70 2.76
N GLY A 55 18.58 23.82 3.78
CA GLY A 55 17.63 24.92 3.95
C GLY A 55 16.31 24.77 3.20
N GLU A 56 16.14 23.71 2.40
CA GLU A 56 14.85 23.39 1.78
C GLU A 56 13.92 22.63 2.75
N ASP A 57 12.62 22.85 2.63
CA ASP A 57 11.60 22.15 3.42
C ASP A 57 11.35 20.76 2.82
N GLY A 58 12.05 19.75 3.35
CA GLY A 58 11.91 18.38 2.89
C GLY A 58 10.50 17.79 3.05
N MET A 59 9.69 18.28 4.01
CA MET A 59 8.32 17.83 4.21
C MET A 59 7.41 18.32 3.09
N ARG A 60 7.61 19.57 2.65
CA ARG A 60 6.95 20.10 1.46
C ARG A 60 7.31 19.27 0.24
N TRP A 61 8.60 19.00 0.02
CA TRP A 61 9.05 18.26 -1.14
C TRP A 61 8.59 16.80 -1.15
N CYS A 62 8.53 16.13 0.00
CA CYS A 62 7.95 14.80 0.14
C CYS A 62 6.52 14.73 -0.42
N LYS A 63 5.67 15.72 -0.11
CA LYS A 63 4.29 15.79 -0.58
C LYS A 63 4.16 16.07 -2.08
N GLU A 64 5.19 16.61 -2.72
CA GLU A 64 5.18 16.99 -4.13
C GLU A 64 5.91 15.98 -5.03
N LYS A 65 6.85 15.21 -4.48
CA LYS A 65 7.71 14.29 -5.23
C LYS A 65 6.96 13.01 -5.60
N ARG A 66 6.89 12.76 -6.91
CA ARG A 66 6.36 11.51 -7.48
C ARG A 66 7.30 10.33 -7.26
N ILE A 67 6.77 9.12 -7.35
CA ILE A 67 7.51 7.86 -7.30
C ILE A 67 7.04 6.92 -8.42
N ILE A 68 7.88 5.95 -8.81
CA ILE A 68 7.47 4.84 -9.66
C ILE A 68 7.51 3.57 -8.83
N ILE A 69 6.36 2.90 -8.68
CA ILE A 69 6.24 1.58 -8.03
C ILE A 69 5.59 0.63 -9.04
N HIS A 70 6.18 -0.55 -9.24
CA HIS A 70 5.73 -1.53 -10.25
C HIS A 70 5.54 -0.96 -11.67
N GLY A 71 6.32 0.06 -12.04
CA GLY A 71 6.22 0.74 -13.34
C GLY A 71 5.11 1.79 -13.45
N PHE A 72 4.33 2.04 -12.39
CA PHE A 72 3.30 3.08 -12.36
C PHE A 72 3.82 4.37 -11.72
N ASP A 73 3.61 5.52 -12.38
CA ASP A 73 3.89 6.85 -11.83
C ASP A 73 2.80 7.22 -10.81
N ILE A 74 3.17 7.24 -9.53
CA ILE A 74 2.32 7.71 -8.44
C ILE A 74 2.70 9.15 -8.12
N ARG A 75 1.76 10.07 -8.36
CA ARG A 75 2.03 11.51 -8.31
C ARG A 75 2.49 12.02 -6.95
N ARG A 76 1.96 11.48 -5.85
CA ARG A 76 2.20 11.95 -4.48
C ARG A 76 2.06 10.82 -3.47
N PRO A 77 2.79 10.84 -2.34
CA PRO A 77 2.51 9.98 -1.20
C PRO A 77 1.15 10.29 -0.59
N GLY A 78 0.55 9.29 0.06
CA GLY A 78 -0.63 9.48 0.89
C GLY A 78 -0.33 10.35 2.11
N TYR A 79 0.84 10.15 2.72
CA TYR A 79 1.35 10.98 3.80
C TYR A 79 2.87 10.90 3.91
N CYS A 80 3.44 11.79 4.73
CA CYS A 80 4.87 11.88 4.98
C CYS A 80 5.15 11.87 6.48
N THR A 81 6.20 11.18 6.91
CA THR A 81 6.67 11.16 8.30
C THR A 81 8.10 11.66 8.42
N VAL A 82 8.48 12.06 9.63
CA VAL A 82 9.86 12.42 9.98
C VAL A 82 10.32 11.51 11.09
N ASP A 83 11.41 10.77 10.83
CA ASP A 83 12.07 9.94 11.82
C ASP A 83 13.36 10.63 12.27
N MET A 84 13.63 10.55 13.56
CA MET A 84 14.90 11.01 14.13
C MET A 84 15.89 9.87 14.10
N ASP A 85 16.98 10.02 13.35
CA ASP A 85 18.10 9.11 13.49
C ASP A 85 18.87 9.45 14.78
N HIS A 86 18.62 8.70 15.85
CA HIS A 86 19.27 8.89 17.14
C HIS A 86 20.80 8.70 17.09
N SER A 87 21.35 8.16 15.99
CA SER A 87 22.80 8.04 15.81
C SER A 87 23.48 9.34 15.37
N ALA A 88 22.71 10.37 14.94
CA ALA A 88 23.25 11.68 14.60
C ALA A 88 22.23 12.82 14.87
N PRO A 89 22.58 13.84 15.69
CA PRO A 89 21.65 14.86 16.17
C PRO A 89 21.05 15.79 15.10
N THR A 90 21.49 15.69 13.84
CA THR A 90 21.04 16.53 12.72
C THR A 90 20.37 15.76 11.58
N ASN A 91 20.21 14.43 11.69
CA ASN A 91 19.72 13.61 10.59
C ASN A 91 18.24 13.28 10.76
N LEU A 92 17.40 14.29 10.51
CA LEU A 92 15.98 14.06 10.27
C LEU A 92 15.81 13.31 8.96
N ARG A 93 15.14 12.17 9.00
CA ARG A 93 14.85 11.33 7.83
C ARG A 93 13.40 11.49 7.46
N ILE A 94 13.14 11.84 6.21
CA ILE A 94 11.77 12.07 5.73
C ILE A 94 11.33 10.88 4.91
N PHE A 95 10.20 10.30 5.27
CA PHE A 95 9.62 9.15 4.56
C PHE A 95 8.31 9.53 3.88
N GLY A 96 8.14 9.08 2.64
CA GLY A 96 6.83 9.04 1.98
C GLY A 96 6.18 7.68 2.15
N HIS A 97 4.86 7.65 2.21
CA HIS A 97 4.06 6.43 2.37
C HIS A 97 2.96 6.33 1.31
N TRP A 98 2.77 5.15 0.72
CA TRP A 98 1.80 4.90 -0.35
C TRP A 98 1.03 3.61 -0.12
N THR A 99 -0.30 3.65 -0.18
CA THR A 99 -1.09 2.43 -0.35
C THR A 99 -1.07 2.05 -1.82
N VAL A 100 -0.48 0.89 -2.14
CA VAL A 100 -0.36 0.39 -3.52
C VAL A 100 -1.31 -0.78 -3.67
N ASP A 101 -2.28 -0.71 -4.59
CA ASP A 101 -3.30 -1.76 -4.77
C ASP A 101 -3.29 -2.44 -6.14
N PHE A 102 -2.17 -2.32 -6.84
CA PHE A 102 -1.93 -2.90 -8.15
C PHE A 102 -0.67 -3.76 -8.14
N ASN A 103 -0.70 -4.91 -8.83
CA ASN A 103 0.42 -5.84 -8.94
C ASN A 103 0.99 -6.34 -7.58
N GLU A 104 0.12 -6.51 -6.59
CA GLU A 104 0.46 -6.98 -5.24
C GLU A 104 -0.08 -8.39 -4.95
N PRO A 105 0.51 -9.45 -5.54
CA PRO A 105 0.05 -10.82 -5.30
C PRO A 105 0.28 -11.29 -3.86
N SER A 106 1.31 -10.79 -3.18
CA SER A 106 1.61 -11.13 -1.78
C SER A 106 0.48 -10.74 -0.82
N CYS A 107 -0.20 -9.62 -1.10
CA CYS A 107 -1.34 -9.15 -0.32
C CYS A 107 -2.70 -9.66 -0.80
N LYS A 108 -2.72 -10.59 -1.76
CA LYS A 108 -3.96 -11.28 -2.16
C LYS A 108 -4.05 -12.60 -1.42
N THR A 109 -5.05 -12.69 -0.56
CA THR A 109 -5.53 -13.96 -0.04
C THR A 109 -6.30 -14.72 -1.12
N LEU A 110 -6.45 -16.02 -0.96
CA LEU A 110 -7.19 -16.84 -1.92
C LEU A 110 -8.08 -17.82 -1.19
N TRP A 111 -9.24 -18.15 -1.78
CA TRP A 111 -10.12 -19.15 -1.20
C TRP A 111 -9.67 -20.55 -1.61
N GLU A 112 -9.54 -21.42 -0.62
CA GLU A 112 -9.09 -22.80 -0.77
C GLU A 112 -10.11 -23.76 -0.17
N ASN A 113 -10.08 -25.02 -0.60
CA ASN A 113 -10.87 -26.10 0.03
C ASN A 113 -12.38 -25.79 0.09
N PHE A 114 -12.96 -25.38 -1.04
CA PHE A 114 -14.40 -25.16 -1.15
C PHE A 114 -15.18 -26.43 -0.78
N GLN A 115 -16.19 -26.27 0.08
CA GLN A 115 -17.06 -27.32 0.57
C GLN A 115 -18.51 -26.87 0.47
N ASP A 116 -19.26 -27.54 -0.40
CA ASP A 116 -20.71 -27.37 -0.46
C ASP A 116 -21.37 -28.06 0.75
N LYS A 117 -22.02 -27.26 1.60
CA LYS A 117 -22.74 -27.69 2.80
C LYS A 117 -24.23 -27.91 2.55
N GLY A 118 -24.67 -27.85 1.30
CA GLY A 118 -26.06 -28.08 0.90
C GLY A 118 -26.90 -26.80 0.91
N TRP A 119 -28.23 -26.97 0.94
CA TRP A 119 -29.18 -25.86 0.91
C TRP A 119 -29.23 -25.11 2.25
N VAL A 120 -29.24 -23.78 2.20
CA VAL A 120 -29.37 -22.93 3.40
C VAL A 120 -30.70 -23.19 4.11
N ALA A 121 -31.78 -23.39 3.35
CA ALA A 121 -33.08 -23.85 3.85
C ALA A 121 -33.81 -24.63 2.75
N ILE A 122 -34.76 -25.49 3.14
CA ILE A 122 -35.56 -26.26 2.18
C ILE A 122 -36.30 -25.27 1.25
N GLY A 123 -36.07 -25.39 -0.06
CA GLY A 123 -36.68 -24.53 -1.07
C GLY A 123 -36.00 -23.17 -1.30
N SER A 124 -34.93 -22.84 -0.59
CA SER A 124 -34.33 -21.49 -0.64
C SER A 124 -33.57 -21.16 -1.93
N LYS A 125 -33.38 -22.12 -2.85
CA LYS A 125 -32.52 -21.99 -4.05
C LYS A 125 -31.09 -21.49 -3.78
N THR A 126 -30.67 -21.38 -2.52
CA THR A 126 -29.35 -20.89 -2.10
C THR A 126 -28.56 -22.01 -1.45
N ARG A 127 -27.37 -22.28 -1.99
CA ARG A 127 -26.39 -23.23 -1.42
C ARG A 127 -25.49 -22.52 -0.42
N ARG A 128 -25.09 -23.22 0.64
CA ARG A 128 -24.05 -22.77 1.58
C ARG A 128 -22.74 -23.38 1.14
N ILE A 129 -21.77 -22.54 0.80
CA ILE A 129 -20.42 -22.96 0.44
C ILE A 129 -19.47 -22.39 1.49
N GLU A 130 -18.61 -23.25 2.04
CA GLU A 130 -17.56 -22.85 2.99
C GLU A 130 -16.19 -23.03 2.33
N ALA A 131 -15.27 -22.12 2.57
CA ALA A 131 -13.89 -22.19 2.09
C ALA A 131 -12.94 -21.60 3.12
N HIS A 132 -11.66 -21.96 3.02
CA HIS A 132 -10.57 -21.45 3.85
C HIS A 132 -9.85 -20.29 3.15
N VAL A 133 -9.46 -19.26 3.91
CA VAL A 133 -8.64 -18.16 3.39
C VAL A 133 -7.16 -18.57 3.44
N GLY A 134 -6.61 -18.93 2.30
CA GLY A 134 -5.18 -19.16 2.07
C GLY A 134 -4.38 -17.86 1.88
N ASN A 135 -3.06 -17.98 1.90
CA ASN A 135 -2.08 -16.89 1.76
C ASN A 135 -2.27 -15.72 2.75
N HIS A 136 -2.83 -16.00 3.93
CA HIS A 136 -2.96 -15.01 5.00
C HIS A 136 -1.63 -14.84 5.75
N GLN A 137 -1.01 -13.64 5.70
CA GLN A 137 0.32 -13.40 6.29
C GLN A 137 0.24 -13.20 7.81
N ARG A 138 0.19 -14.30 8.57
CA ARG A 138 0.26 -14.26 10.04
C ARG A 138 1.68 -13.89 10.50
N PRO A 139 1.86 -13.10 11.59
CA PRO A 139 0.84 -12.47 12.44
C PRO A 139 0.41 -11.06 11.99
N TRP A 140 0.91 -10.60 10.84
CA TRP A 140 0.85 -9.21 10.40
C TRP A 140 -0.54 -8.79 9.90
N ASP A 141 -1.20 -9.68 9.17
CA ASP A 141 -2.50 -9.40 8.56
C ASP A 141 -3.67 -9.65 9.53
N ASN A 142 -4.70 -8.81 9.41
CA ASN A 142 -5.96 -9.03 10.10
C ASN A 142 -6.81 -10.04 9.32
N TRP A 143 -6.98 -11.24 9.89
CA TRP A 143 -7.72 -12.32 9.24
C TRP A 143 -9.16 -11.93 8.86
N ARG A 144 -9.80 -11.06 9.66
CA ARG A 144 -11.18 -10.63 9.44
C ARG A 144 -11.26 -9.68 8.25
N GLU A 145 -10.35 -8.72 8.17
CA GLU A 145 -10.27 -7.78 7.05
C GLU A 145 -10.00 -8.54 5.75
N MET A 146 -9.01 -9.44 5.77
CA MET A 146 -8.70 -10.29 4.62
C MET A 146 -9.88 -11.15 4.20
N CYS A 147 -10.50 -11.88 5.14
CA CYS A 147 -11.69 -12.68 4.85
C CYS A 147 -12.80 -11.84 4.20
N SER A 148 -13.13 -10.68 4.79
CA SER A 148 -14.24 -9.85 4.32
C SER A 148 -14.04 -9.21 2.94
N ALA A 149 -12.79 -9.10 2.48
CA ALA A 149 -12.43 -8.43 1.22
C ALA A 149 -11.95 -9.38 0.12
N THR A 150 -11.76 -10.67 0.42
CA THR A 150 -11.29 -11.67 -0.57
C THR A 150 -12.45 -12.06 -1.50
N SER A 151 -12.31 -11.82 -2.79
CA SER A 151 -13.23 -12.35 -3.79
C SER A 151 -13.00 -13.84 -4.04
N ALA A 152 -14.06 -14.59 -4.33
CA ALA A 152 -14.01 -15.98 -4.75
C ALA A 152 -14.51 -16.13 -6.17
N ASP A 153 -13.88 -17.00 -6.96
CA ASP A 153 -14.44 -17.51 -8.21
C ASP A 153 -14.69 -19.01 -7.99
N ASP A 154 -15.96 -19.44 -8.06
CA ASP A 154 -16.37 -20.84 -7.88
C ASP A 154 -17.43 -21.22 -8.92
N ASP A 155 -17.23 -22.33 -9.62
CA ASP A 155 -18.09 -22.84 -10.69
C ASP A 155 -18.53 -21.76 -11.72
N GLY A 156 -17.60 -20.91 -12.15
CA GLY A 156 -17.86 -19.83 -13.10
C GLY A 156 -18.62 -18.62 -12.53
N HIS A 157 -18.90 -18.61 -11.23
CA HIS A 157 -19.53 -17.50 -10.53
C HIS A 157 -18.52 -16.72 -9.71
N ARG A 158 -18.53 -15.39 -9.89
CA ARG A 158 -17.71 -14.47 -9.09
C ARG A 158 -18.50 -13.98 -7.89
N PHE A 159 -17.89 -14.09 -6.72
CA PHE A 159 -18.36 -13.55 -5.45
C PHE A 159 -17.38 -12.47 -4.99
N ASP A 160 -17.81 -11.21 -4.96
CA ASP A 160 -16.92 -10.10 -4.59
C ASP A 160 -16.51 -10.12 -3.11
N ARG A 161 -17.30 -10.76 -2.25
CA ARG A 161 -17.05 -10.92 -0.81
C ARG A 161 -17.82 -12.11 -0.24
N PRO A 162 -17.37 -12.73 0.87
CA PRO A 162 -18.15 -13.76 1.54
C PRO A 162 -19.37 -13.17 2.25
N SER A 163 -20.39 -13.99 2.47
CA SER A 163 -21.59 -13.61 3.23
C SER A 163 -21.34 -13.55 4.75
N SER A 164 -20.37 -14.32 5.26
CA SER A 164 -19.93 -14.28 6.65
C SER A 164 -18.48 -14.78 6.79
N CYS A 165 -17.82 -14.37 7.88
CA CYS A 165 -16.42 -14.72 8.19
C CYS A 165 -16.33 -15.33 9.58
N ASP A 166 -15.67 -16.49 9.68
CA ASP A 166 -15.50 -17.25 10.92
C ASP A 166 -14.02 -17.63 11.11
N HIS A 167 -13.49 -17.47 12.32
CA HIS A 167 -12.10 -17.83 12.64
C HIS A 167 -12.07 -19.24 13.24
N ARG A 168 -12.10 -20.23 12.36
CA ARG A 168 -11.90 -21.62 12.78
C ARG A 168 -10.42 -21.95 12.69
N VAL A 169 -9.75 -21.97 13.84
CA VAL A 169 -8.44 -22.63 13.94
C VAL A 169 -8.69 -24.11 13.64
N ARG A 170 -8.06 -24.68 12.60
CA ARG A 170 -8.09 -26.14 12.42
C ARG A 170 -7.64 -26.75 13.73
N ALA A 171 -8.50 -27.55 14.36
CA ALA A 171 -8.05 -28.45 15.40
C ALA A 171 -7.05 -29.39 14.72
N THR A 172 -5.75 -29.18 14.98
CA THR A 172 -4.76 -30.22 14.76
C THR A 172 -5.18 -31.36 15.67
N THR A 173 -5.82 -32.39 15.10
CA THR A 173 -5.86 -33.68 15.77
C THR A 173 -4.41 -34.04 16.10
N PRO A 174 -4.06 -34.33 17.36
CA PRO A 174 -2.76 -34.91 17.65
C PRO A 174 -2.73 -36.27 16.96
N ASP A 175 -1.72 -36.48 16.12
CA ASP A 175 -1.39 -37.82 15.64
C ASP A 175 -1.09 -38.69 16.87
N ILE A 176 -1.87 -39.76 17.04
CA ILE A 176 -1.61 -40.84 18.01
C ILE A 176 -0.78 -41.91 17.32
#